data_AF-A0A949R8W9-F1
#
_entry.id   AF-A0A949R8W9-F1
#
_cell.length_a   1.000
_cell.length_b   1.000
_cell.length_c   1.000
_cell.angle_alpha   90.00
_cell.angle_beta   90.00
_cell.angle_gamma   90.00
#
_symmetry.space_group_name_H-M   'P 1'
#
loop_
_entity.id
_entity.type
_entity.pdbx_description
1 polymer ?
#
loop_
_entity_poly.entity_id
_entity_poly.type
_entity_poly.pdbx_seq_one_letter_code
_entity_poly.pdbx_strand_id
1 'polypeptide(L)' 'MRSQKTLLDYHRELLDKISQADARVFRKELRKAFRRLLPEERELLKQWFRSACVCKRPQEQRVTVPVRRA' A
#
# COMPACT_ATOMS: atom_id res chain seq x y z
N MET A 1 6.68 -23.90 4.12
CA MET A 1 7.41 -22.89 3.32
C MET A 1 7.60 -21.65 4.19
N ARG A 2 8.83 -21.36 4.64
CA ARG A 2 9.10 -20.10 5.35
C ARG A 2 9.05 -19.00 4.31
N SER A 3 7.99 -18.19 4.29
CA SER A 3 8.00 -16.93 3.54
C SER A 3 9.19 -16.12 4.06
N GLN A 4 10.25 -16.01 3.28
CA GLN A 4 11.27 -15.01 3.52
C GLN A 4 10.54 -13.67 3.44
N LYS A 5 10.19 -13.10 4.59
CA LYS A 5 9.58 -11.77 4.66
C LYS A 5 10.58 -10.82 4.02
N THR A 6 10.24 -10.29 2.84
CA THR A 6 11.06 -9.29 2.20
C THR A 6 11.11 -8.05 3.07
N LEU A 7 12.16 -7.23 2.94
CA LEU A 7 12.28 -5.99 3.70
C LEU A 7 11.06 -5.07 3.45
N LEU A 8 10.54 -5.13 2.22
CA LEU A 8 9.33 -4.47 1.79
C LEU A 8 8.07 -4.99 2.52
N ASP A 9 7.88 -6.30 2.68
CA ASP A 9 6.72 -6.84 3.41
C ASP A 9 6.75 -6.44 4.88
N TYR A 10 7.94 -6.45 5.49
CA TYR A 10 8.14 -5.94 6.85
C TYR A 10 7.71 -4.47 6.97
N HIS A 11 8.18 -3.62 6.05
CA HIS A 11 7.82 -2.21 6.06
C HIS A 11 6.33 -1.96 5.77
N ARG A 12 5.70 -2.75 4.88
CA ARG A 12 4.25 -2.67 4.63
C ARG A 12 3.43 -2.98 5.88
N GLU A 13 3.72 -4.09 6.54
CA GLU A 13 3.00 -4.52 7.75
C GLU A 13 3.17 -3.50 8.89
N LEU A 14 4.39 -2.96 9.05
CA LEU A 14 4.67 -1.92 10.05
C LEU A 14 3.93 -0.61 9.74
N LEU A 15 3.97 -0.16 8.49
CA LEU A 15 3.31 1.08 8.06
C LEU A 15 1.78 0.97 8.17
N ASP A 16 1.21 -0.19 7.86
CA ASP A 16 -0.22 -0.46 8.00
C ASP A 16 -0.68 -0.33 9.45
N LYS A 17 0.01 -0.98 10.38
CA LYS A 17 -0.28 -0.91 11.83
C LYS A 17 -0.17 0.51 12.38
N ILE A 18 0.84 1.27 11.96
CA ILE A 18 1.07 2.63 12.45
C ILE A 18 0.08 3.62 11.81
N SER A 19 -0.37 3.37 10.58
CA SER A 19 -1.24 4.29 9.83
C SER A 19 -2.55 4.62 10.58
N GLN A 20 -3.05 3.67 11.38
CA GLN A 20 -4.29 3.82 12.15
C GLN A 20 -4.06 4.45 13.54
N ALA A 21 -2.82 4.47 14.02
CA ALA A 21 -2.49 4.87 15.39
C ALA A 21 -1.88 6.28 15.49
N ASP A 22 -0.86 6.60 14.69
CA ASP A 22 -0.13 7.86 14.82
C ASP A 22 0.48 8.35 13.49
N ALA A 23 -0.06 9.46 12.97
CA ALA A 23 0.37 10.08 11.72
C ALA A 23 1.80 10.69 11.76
N ARG A 24 2.31 11.06 12.95
CA ARG A 24 3.68 11.56 13.12
C ARG A 24 4.67 10.40 13.05
N VAL A 25 4.36 9.30 13.72
CA VAL A 25 5.19 8.08 13.68
C VAL A 25 5.15 7.46 12.29
N PHE A 26 3.99 7.42 11.64
CA PHE A 26 3.84 6.95 10.27
C PHE A 26 4.81 7.67 9.31
N ARG A 27 4.85 9.01 9.34
CA ARG A 27 5.77 9.80 8.50
C ARG A 27 7.25 9.57 8.83
N LYS A 28 7.59 9.21 10.07
CA LYS A 28 8.97 8.85 10.44
C LYS A 28 9.35 7.48 9.87
N GLU A 29 8.50 6.49 10.04
CA GLU A 29 8.76 5.13 9.55
C GLU A 29 8.71 5.05 8.02
N LEU A 30 7.84 5.83 7.37
CA LEU A 30 7.79 5.93 5.91
C LEU A 30 9.12 6.46 5.36
N ARG A 31 9.67 7.52 5.96
CA ARG A 31 10.99 8.04 5.57
C ARG A 31 12.11 7.03 5.80
N LYS A 32 12.04 6.21 6.86
CA LYS A 32 13.03 5.14 7.10
C LYS A 32 12.93 4.03 6.05
N ALA A 33 11.72 3.60 5.70
CA ALA A 33 11.49 2.62 4.65
C ALA A 33 12.09 3.08 3.32
N PHE A 34 11.82 4.34 2.92
CA PHE A 34 12.37 4.90 1.68
C PHE A 34 13.91 5.03 1.68
N ARG A 35 14.58 5.12 2.82
CA ARG A 35 16.05 5.10 2.87
C ARG A 35 16.64 3.71 2.71
N ARG A 36 15.93 2.67 3.15
CA ARG A 36 16.40 1.28 3.20
C ARG A 36 16.03 0.48 1.96
N LEU A 37 14.88 0.78 1.36
CA LEU A 37 14.37 0.08 0.19
C LEU A 37 15.12 0.49 -1.08
N LEU A 38 15.33 -0.49 -1.95
CA LEU A 38 15.83 -0.29 -3.31
C LEU A 38 14.81 0.52 -4.15
N PRO A 39 15.24 1.17 -5.25
CA PRO A 39 14.36 1.92 -6.12
C PRO A 39 13.12 1.13 -6.58
N GLU A 40 13.31 -0.14 -6.94
CA GLU A 40 12.23 -1.05 -7.36
C GLU A 40 11.22 -1.30 -6.23
N GLU A 41 11.72 -1.56 -5.03
CA GLU A 41 10.89 -1.77 -3.83
C GLU A 41 10.15 -0.49 -3.41
N ARG A 42 10.74 0.69 -3.63
CA ARG A 42 10.06 1.97 -3.39
C ARG A 42 8.84 2.13 -4.29
N GLU A 43 8.93 1.75 -5.57
CA GLU A 43 7.77 1.78 -6.46
C GLU A 43 6.67 0.83 -6.01
N LEU A 44 7.03 -0.39 -5.60
CA LEU A 44 6.08 -1.34 -5.01
C LEU A 44 5.46 -0.83 -3.70
N LEU A 45 6.21 -0.09 -2.87
CA LEU A 45 5.68 0.53 -1.66
C LEU A 45 4.73 1.68 -1.98
N LYS A 46 5.04 2.52 -2.98
CA LYS A 46 4.14 3.57 -3.49
C LYS A 46 2.84 2.98 -4.02
N GLN A 47 2.92 1.89 -4.78
CA GLN A 47 1.74 1.23 -5.33
C GLN A 47 0.86 0.65 -4.22
N TRP A 48 1.46 -0.02 -3.24
CA TRP A 48 0.76 -0.47 -2.04
C TRP A 48 0.13 0.71 -1.29
N PHE A 49 0.84 1.82 -1.10
CA PHE A 49 0.27 2.98 -0.41
C PHE A 49 -0.95 3.53 -1.17
N ARG A 50 -0.94 3.56 -2.50
CA ARG A 50 -2.10 3.98 -3.31
C ARG A 50 -3.29 3.02 -3.21
N SER A 51 -3.07 1.73 -2.91
CA SER A 51 -4.15 0.76 -2.68
C SER A 51 -4.62 0.72 -1.22
N ALA A 52 -3.72 0.89 -0.26
CA ALA A 52 -3.98 0.81 1.17
C ALA A 52 -4.50 2.13 1.75
N CYS A 53 -4.10 3.26 1.17
CA CYS A 53 -4.58 4.56 1.60
C CYS A 53 -6.08 4.70 1.23
N VAL A 54 -6.91 4.69 2.27
CA VAL A 54 -8.37 4.84 2.28
C VAL A 54 -8.85 6.17 1.66
N CYS A 55 -7.93 7.04 1.23
CA CYS A 55 -8.22 8.23 0.44
C CYS A 55 -8.77 7.93 -0.97
N LYS A 56 -8.76 6.67 -1.42
CA LYS A 56 -9.63 6.27 -2.53
C LYS A 56 -11.08 6.34 -2.04
N ARG A 57 -11.80 7.40 -2.45
CA ARG A 57 -13.24 7.27 -2.74
C ARG A 57 -13.42 5.92 -3.44
N PRO A 58 -14.41 5.09 -3.06
CA PRO A 58 -14.62 3.81 -3.72
C PRO A 58 -14.66 4.10 -5.21
N GLN A 59 -13.62 3.70 -5.93
CA GLN A 59 -13.69 3.71 -7.38
C GLN A 59 -14.61 2.56 -7.67
N GLU A 60 -15.90 2.91 -7.77
CA GLU A 60 -16.93 2.27 -8.55
C GLU A 60 -16.30 1.17 -9.40
N GLN A 61 -16.47 -0.07 -8.96
CA GLN A 61 -16.28 -1.21 -9.84
C GLN A 61 -17.22 -0.94 -11.01
N ARG A 62 -16.70 -0.36 -12.10
CA ARG A 62 -17.42 -0.28 -13.36
C ARG A 62 -17.51 -1.70 -13.88
N VAL A 63 -18.44 -2.46 -13.31
CA VAL A 63 -19.00 -3.65 -13.92
C VAL A 63 -19.68 -3.15 -15.18
N THR A 64 -18.96 -3.23 -16.30
CA THR A 64 -19.56 -3.06 -17.62
C THR A 64 -20.43 -4.29 -17.86
N VAL A 65 -21.65 -4.24 -17.34
CA VAL A 65 -22.71 -5.16 -17.77
C VAL A 65 -22.99 -4.86 -19.25
N PRO A 66 -22.79 -5.81 -20.18
CA PRO A 66 -23.19 -5.60 -21.56
C PRO A 66 -24.71 -5.52 -21.59
N VAL A 67 -25.25 -4.33 -21.90
CA VAL A 67 -26.66 -4.14 -22.20
C VAL A 67 -26.96 -4.96 -23.46
N ARG A 68 -27.55 -6.14 -23.28
CA ARG A 68 -28.24 -6.84 -24.36
C ARG A 68 -29.55 -6.09 -24.60
N ARG A 69 -29.60 -5.30 -25.67
CA ARG A 69 -30.85 -4.79 -26.21
C ARG A 69 -31.59 -5.98 -26.85
N ALA A 70 -32.84 -6.18 -26.44
CA ALA A 70 -33.82 -7.02 -27.10
C ALA A 70 -35.04 -6.14 -27.40
#